data_AF-A0A3R6G736-F1
#
_entry.id   AF-A0A3R6G736-F1
#
_cell.length_a   1.000
_cell.length_b   1.000
_cell.length_c   1.000
_cell.angle_alpha   90.00
_cell.angle_beta   90.00
_cell.angle_gamma   90.00
#
_symmetry.space_group_name_H-M   'P 1'
#
loop_
_entity.id
_entity.type
_entity.pdbx_description
1 polymer ?
#
loop_
_entity_poly.entity_id
_entity_poly.type
_entity_poly.pdbx_seq_one_letter_code
_entity_poly.pdbx_strand_id
1 'polypeptide(L)'
;MNITLSVETYKGVDGSSLSSTRCDQIVQVYEMLELFGSKSLTYIDIQEESQKRKLFGETNAKSAIRTFFPLLKKIGFVNYDNEFDANRCFTELGTQFVLACRALHNVSEDTPNRDEIISHLVNIKQNAQKQGLVLMYLNADYKRHNMWIALKLLKELPVLNWNEFLYALHCIENDITIEEAIEDIKQNKKEIDEIEFVNEKDEKLPNTCYSYLRSFLEEAGLIQKVNSNESKLINSSDKIFTQILL
;
A
#
# COMPACT_ATOMS: atom_id res chain seq x y z
N MET A 1 -7.35 28.57 5.78
CA MET A 1 -8.53 28.07 6.52
C MET A 1 -8.13 26.76 7.15
N ASN A 2 -8.42 26.53 8.43
CA ASN A 2 -8.06 25.28 9.10
C ASN A 2 -9.27 24.36 9.17
N ILE A 3 -9.08 23.09 8.81
CA ILE A 3 -10.09 22.04 8.99
C ILE A 3 -9.52 20.96 9.91
N THR A 4 -10.31 20.59 10.91
CA THR A 4 -9.98 19.50 11.83
C THR A 4 -10.42 18.16 11.24
N LEU A 5 -9.54 17.16 11.31
CA LEU A 5 -9.84 15.75 11.01
C LEU A 5 -9.55 14.90 12.25
N SER A 6 -10.43 13.95 12.55
CA SER A 6 -10.22 13.01 13.66
C SER A 6 -9.20 11.92 13.29
N VAL A 7 -8.40 11.53 14.28
CA VAL A 7 -7.41 10.44 14.17
C VAL A 7 -8.05 9.14 13.71
N GLU A 8 -9.32 8.93 14.03
CA GLU A 8 -10.03 7.70 13.67
C GLU A 8 -10.25 7.57 12.16
N THR A 9 -10.30 8.69 11.44
CA THR A 9 -10.70 8.77 10.04
C THR A 9 -9.51 8.70 9.09
N TYR A 10 -8.36 9.25 9.46
CA TYR A 10 -7.18 9.24 8.60
C TYR A 10 -6.21 8.08 8.90
N LYS A 11 -6.64 7.02 9.60
CA LYS A 11 -5.82 5.81 9.81
C LYS A 11 -5.35 5.29 8.46
N GLY A 12 -4.09 5.56 8.13
CA GLY A 12 -3.48 5.14 6.88
C GLY A 12 -3.42 3.62 6.75
N VAL A 13 -3.11 3.13 5.55
CA VAL A 13 -2.64 1.75 5.33
C VAL A 13 -1.56 1.44 6.37
N ASP A 14 -1.56 0.21 6.90
CA ASP A 14 -0.68 -0.27 7.98
C ASP A 14 0.78 0.17 7.82
N GLY A 15 1.12 1.38 8.29
CA GLY A 15 2.45 1.96 8.46
C GLY A 15 3.53 1.67 7.41
N SER A 16 3.20 1.28 6.18
CA SER A 16 4.18 0.68 5.27
C SER A 16 3.82 0.84 3.80
N SER A 17 4.86 0.79 2.96
CA SER A 17 4.76 0.66 1.51
C SER A 17 5.48 -0.61 1.05
N LEU A 18 5.41 -0.93 -0.23
CA LEU A 18 6.15 -2.00 -0.91
C LEU A 18 7.34 -1.42 -1.70
N SER A 19 8.09 -0.53 -1.05
CA SER A 19 9.31 0.08 -1.58
C SER A 19 10.40 -0.97 -1.85
N SER A 20 11.47 -0.60 -2.56
CA SER A 20 12.58 -1.53 -2.84
C SER A 20 13.15 -2.15 -1.56
N THR A 21 13.46 -1.33 -0.55
CA THR A 21 13.94 -1.83 0.75
C THR A 21 12.94 -2.77 1.42
N ARG A 22 11.63 -2.49 1.33
CA ARG A 22 10.62 -3.41 1.88
C ARG A 22 10.55 -4.71 1.08
N CYS A 23 10.64 -4.65 -0.25
CA CYS A 23 10.71 -5.82 -1.11
C CYS A 23 11.90 -6.72 -0.74
N ASP A 24 13.09 -6.15 -0.53
CA ASP A 24 14.29 -6.91 -0.14
C ASP A 24 14.10 -7.59 1.22
N GLN A 25 13.43 -6.93 2.17
CA GLN A 25 13.13 -7.52 3.47
C GLN A 25 12.09 -8.64 3.38
N ILE A 26 11.08 -8.48 2.52
CA ILE A 26 10.07 -9.51 2.26
C ILE A 26 10.73 -10.76 1.63
N VAL A 27 11.65 -10.57 0.68
CA VAL A 27 12.44 -11.66 0.09
C VAL A 27 13.22 -12.42 1.16
N GLN A 28 13.91 -11.72 2.06
CA GLN A 28 14.68 -12.36 3.14
C GLN A 28 13.80 -13.14 4.12
N VAL A 29 12.60 -12.64 4.45
CA VAL A 29 11.64 -13.39 5.28
C VAL A 29 11.12 -14.61 4.54
N TYR A 30 10.77 -14.48 3.26
CA TYR A 30 10.34 -15.61 2.44
C TYR A 30 11.40 -16.71 2.39
N GLU A 31 12.66 -16.36 2.12
CA GLU A 31 13.76 -17.32 2.08
C GLU A 31 14.01 -17.98 3.45
N MET A 32 13.90 -17.23 4.55
CA MET A 32 13.95 -17.80 5.89
C MET A 32 12.84 -18.85 6.12
N LEU A 33 11.62 -18.55 5.69
CA LEU A 33 10.47 -19.44 5.86
C LEU A 33 10.58 -20.70 4.99
N GLU A 34 11.07 -20.57 3.76
CA GLU A 34 11.37 -21.72 2.89
C GLU A 34 12.40 -22.66 3.53
N LEU A 35 13.43 -22.11 4.17
CA LEU A 35 14.44 -22.91 4.89
C LEU A 35 13.87 -23.66 6.10
N PHE A 36 12.78 -23.18 6.70
CA PHE A 36 12.09 -23.90 7.77
C PHE A 36 11.20 -25.05 7.27
N GLY A 37 10.87 -25.08 5.97
CA GLY A 37 10.05 -26.12 5.38
C GLY A 37 8.67 -26.21 6.05
N SER A 38 8.24 -27.43 6.40
CA SER A 38 6.93 -27.70 7.04
C SER A 38 6.94 -27.50 8.55
N LYS A 39 7.86 -26.71 9.11
CA LYS A 39 7.85 -26.39 10.54
C LYS A 39 6.61 -25.53 10.85
N SER A 40 5.82 -25.94 11.84
CA SER A 40 4.71 -25.13 12.35
C SER A 40 5.27 -23.88 13.06
N LEU A 41 4.79 -22.71 12.66
CA LEU A 41 5.17 -21.40 13.21
C LEU A 41 3.92 -20.55 13.44
N THR A 42 4.06 -19.56 14.31
CA THR A 42 3.12 -18.45 14.50
C THR A 42 3.67 -17.15 13.91
N TYR A 43 2.82 -16.13 13.81
CA TYR A 43 3.27 -14.77 13.45
C TYR A 43 4.33 -14.21 14.41
N ILE A 44 4.28 -14.57 15.70
CA ILE A 44 5.28 -14.17 16.67
C ILE A 44 6.62 -14.84 16.35
N ASP A 45 6.61 -16.13 16.00
CA ASP A 45 7.84 -16.85 15.63
C ASP A 45 8.54 -16.22 14.43
N ILE A 46 7.80 -15.73 13.42
CA ILE A 46 8.38 -14.99 12.29
C ILE A 46 9.17 -13.78 12.80
N GLN A 47 8.58 -12.99 13.71
CA GLN A 47 9.24 -11.81 14.28
C GLN A 47 10.49 -12.20 15.07
N GLU A 48 10.39 -13.23 15.92
CA GLU A 48 11.49 -13.67 16.79
C GLU A 48 12.66 -14.23 15.99
N GLU A 49 12.40 -15.12 15.05
CA GLU A 49 13.43 -15.73 14.22
C GLU A 49 14.09 -14.70 13.30
N SER A 50 13.32 -13.76 12.74
CA SER A 50 13.87 -12.68 11.91
C SER A 50 14.80 -11.77 12.71
N GLN A 51 14.45 -11.47 13.96
CA GLN A 51 15.30 -10.67 14.86
C GLN A 51 16.55 -11.42 15.31
N LYS A 52 16.39 -12.69 15.69
CA LYS A 52 17.49 -13.57 16.11
C LYS A 52 18.54 -13.73 15.01
N ARG A 53 18.10 -13.84 13.76
CA ARG A 53 18.96 -13.95 12.57
C ARG A 53 19.50 -12.61 12.08
N LYS A 54 19.07 -11.48 12.67
CA LYS A 54 19.37 -10.12 12.20
C LYS A 54 19.10 -9.97 10.70
N LEU A 55 17.96 -10.48 10.23
CA LEU A 55 17.65 -10.53 8.79
C LEU A 55 17.80 -9.15 8.14
N PHE A 56 17.44 -8.07 8.83
CA PHE A 56 17.48 -6.73 8.22
C PHE A 56 18.70 -5.91 8.66
N GLY A 57 19.82 -6.59 8.99
CA GLY A 57 21.05 -5.96 9.44
C GLY A 57 20.85 -5.17 10.74
N GLU A 58 21.06 -3.86 10.70
CA GLU A 58 20.86 -2.96 11.84
C GLU A 58 19.39 -2.60 12.09
N THR A 59 18.51 -2.85 11.12
CA THR A 59 17.07 -2.56 11.27
C THR A 59 16.45 -3.55 12.26
N ASN A 60 15.66 -3.05 13.20
CA ASN A 60 14.88 -3.89 14.11
C ASN A 60 13.84 -4.72 13.33
N ALA A 61 14.11 -6.02 13.19
CA ALA A 61 13.31 -6.92 12.37
C ALA A 61 11.92 -7.15 12.94
N LYS A 62 11.77 -7.25 14.27
CA LYS A 62 10.44 -7.35 14.92
C LYS A 62 9.58 -6.15 14.55
N SER A 63 10.15 -4.95 14.67
CA SER A 63 9.42 -3.71 14.37
C SER A 63 9.07 -3.61 12.89
N ALA A 64 10.01 -3.92 11.99
CA ALA A 64 9.78 -3.91 10.55
C ALA A 64 8.67 -4.88 10.14
N ILE A 65 8.71 -6.13 10.61
CA ILE A 65 7.68 -7.14 10.31
C ILE A 65 6.30 -6.66 10.75
N ARG A 66 6.19 -6.07 11.96
CA ARG A 66 4.92 -5.51 12.45
C ARG A 66 4.33 -4.40 11.58
N THR A 67 5.14 -3.77 10.72
CA THR A 67 4.65 -2.75 9.79
C THR A 67 4.19 -3.35 8.46
N PHE A 68 4.98 -4.22 7.82
CA PHE A 68 4.66 -4.66 6.46
C PHE A 68 3.88 -6.00 6.40
N PHE A 69 4.02 -6.91 7.37
CA PHE A 69 3.27 -8.18 7.34
C PHE A 69 1.74 -7.99 7.37
N PRO A 70 1.20 -7.06 8.19
CA PRO A 70 -0.23 -6.75 8.15
C PRO A 70 -0.70 -6.31 6.76
N LEU A 71 0.05 -5.44 6.08
CA LEU A 71 -0.23 -5.07 4.70
C LEU A 71 -0.24 -6.29 3.77
N LEU A 72 0.76 -7.18 3.87
CA LEU A 72 0.79 -8.40 3.06
C LEU A 72 -0.42 -9.31 3.30
N LYS A 73 -0.91 -9.40 4.54
CA LYS A 73 -2.13 -10.15 4.88
C LYS A 73 -3.36 -9.50 4.28
N LYS A 74 -3.50 -8.17 4.38
CA LYS A 74 -4.62 -7.41 3.81
C LYS A 74 -4.78 -7.63 2.30
N ILE A 75 -3.66 -7.64 1.57
CA ILE A 75 -3.64 -7.85 0.11
C ILE A 75 -3.56 -9.32 -0.29
N GLY A 76 -3.69 -10.25 0.67
CA GLY A 76 -3.75 -11.69 0.39
C GLY A 76 -2.43 -12.33 -0.05
N PHE A 77 -1.28 -11.71 0.21
CA PHE A 77 0.03 -12.27 -0.13
C PHE A 77 0.52 -13.28 0.89
N VAL A 78 0.11 -13.13 2.14
CA VAL A 78 0.47 -14.07 3.22
C VAL A 78 -0.75 -14.54 3.98
N ASN A 79 -0.66 -15.75 4.50
CA ASN A 79 -1.58 -16.31 5.47
C ASN A 79 -0.80 -16.79 6.69
N TYR A 80 -1.00 -16.13 7.83
CA TYR A 80 -0.35 -16.46 9.09
C TYR A 80 -1.35 -16.62 10.25
N ASP A 81 -2.59 -17.00 9.95
CA ASP A 81 -3.62 -17.17 10.98
C ASP A 81 -3.26 -18.34 11.89
N ASN A 82 -3.16 -18.08 13.20
CA ASN A 82 -2.77 -19.07 14.21
C ASN A 82 -1.39 -19.68 13.92
N GLU A 83 -1.32 -21.02 13.94
CA GLU A 83 -0.18 -21.82 13.53
C GLU A 83 -0.30 -22.22 12.07
N PHE A 84 0.81 -22.17 11.33
CA PHE A 84 0.89 -22.50 9.91
C PHE A 84 2.24 -23.14 9.58
N ASP A 85 2.27 -23.96 8.53
CA ASP A 85 3.53 -24.46 7.97
C ASP A 85 4.33 -23.28 7.38
N ALA A 86 5.60 -23.13 7.78
CA ALA A 86 6.43 -21.98 7.39
C ALA A 86 6.47 -21.75 5.87
N ASN A 87 6.70 -22.81 5.08
CA ASN A 87 6.73 -22.78 3.61
C ASN A 87 5.35 -22.61 2.95
N ARG A 88 4.29 -22.45 3.73
CA ARG A 88 2.92 -22.14 3.25
C ARG A 88 2.43 -20.78 3.70
N CYS A 89 3.28 -20.00 4.35
CA CYS A 89 2.92 -18.65 4.79
C CYS A 89 2.61 -17.74 3.60
N PHE A 90 3.39 -17.80 2.51
CA PHE A 90 3.09 -17.03 1.31
C PHE A 90 2.07 -17.76 0.44
N THR A 91 1.04 -17.03 0.01
CA THR A 91 0.06 -17.54 -0.95
C THR A 91 0.69 -17.68 -2.34
N GLU A 92 -0.02 -18.26 -3.30
CA GLU A 92 0.46 -18.32 -4.69
C GLU A 92 0.75 -16.91 -5.24
N LEU A 93 -0.16 -15.96 -5.02
CA LEU A 93 0.00 -14.56 -5.43
C LEU A 93 1.18 -13.89 -4.71
N GLY A 94 1.31 -14.09 -3.40
CA GLY A 94 2.43 -13.56 -2.63
C GLY A 94 3.77 -14.16 -3.06
N THR A 95 3.78 -15.44 -3.44
CA THR A 95 4.96 -16.14 -3.97
C THR A 95 5.36 -15.54 -5.32
N GLN A 96 4.41 -15.29 -6.23
CA GLN A 96 4.70 -14.61 -7.50
C GLN A 96 5.31 -13.22 -7.27
N PHE A 97 4.74 -12.44 -6.34
CA PHE A 97 5.27 -11.13 -5.98
C PHE A 97 6.71 -11.21 -5.44
N VAL A 98 6.97 -12.05 -4.44
CA VAL A 98 8.29 -12.11 -3.80
C VAL A 98 9.36 -12.66 -4.74
N LEU A 99 9.01 -13.60 -5.63
CA LEU A 99 9.91 -14.09 -6.66
C LEU A 99 10.25 -13.00 -7.69
N ALA A 100 9.29 -12.16 -8.07
CA ALA A 100 9.55 -11.01 -8.93
C ALA A 100 10.46 -9.98 -8.24
N CYS A 101 10.25 -9.71 -6.95
CA CYS A 101 11.14 -8.87 -6.13
C CYS A 101 12.57 -9.43 -6.07
N ARG A 102 12.71 -10.73 -5.80
CA ARG A 102 14.01 -11.40 -5.77
C ARG A 102 14.70 -11.35 -7.13
N ALA A 103 13.97 -11.58 -8.22
CA ALA A 103 14.50 -11.50 -9.56
C ALA A 103 14.98 -10.07 -9.88
N LEU A 104 14.20 -9.04 -9.54
CA LEU A 104 14.57 -7.63 -9.72
C LEU A 104 15.87 -7.27 -8.99
N HIS A 105 16.02 -7.75 -7.75
CA HIS A 105 17.23 -7.52 -6.95
C HIS A 105 18.49 -8.12 -7.60
N ASN A 106 18.34 -9.22 -8.33
CA ASN A 106 19.44 -9.95 -8.94
C ASN A 106 19.76 -9.51 -10.39
N VAL A 107 19.04 -8.54 -10.96
CA VAL A 107 19.38 -7.98 -12.28
C VAL A 107 20.60 -7.06 -12.14
N SER A 108 21.74 -7.50 -12.68
CA SER A 108 22.98 -6.71 -12.74
C SER A 108 23.07 -5.83 -13.98
N GLU A 109 24.04 -4.91 -14.02
CA GLU A 109 24.33 -4.09 -15.20
C GLU A 109 24.74 -4.92 -16.42
N ASP A 110 25.41 -6.05 -16.21
CA ASP A 110 25.87 -6.96 -17.27
C ASP A 110 24.76 -7.90 -17.79
N THR A 111 23.54 -7.81 -17.25
CA THR A 111 22.43 -8.68 -17.67
C THR A 111 22.02 -8.36 -19.11
N PRO A 112 22.05 -9.33 -20.05
CA PRO A 112 21.57 -9.10 -21.41
C PRO A 112 20.10 -8.69 -21.44
N ASN A 113 19.72 -7.74 -22.29
CA ASN A 113 18.36 -7.18 -22.36
C ASN A 113 17.82 -6.66 -21.02
N ARG A 114 18.71 -6.13 -20.17
CA ARG A 114 18.41 -5.64 -18.81
C ARG A 114 17.12 -4.84 -18.71
N ASP A 115 16.97 -3.80 -19.52
CA ASP A 115 15.83 -2.88 -19.39
C ASP A 115 14.50 -3.56 -19.73
N GLU A 116 14.50 -4.47 -20.70
CA GLU A 116 13.34 -5.29 -21.04
C GLU A 116 12.98 -6.24 -19.89
N ILE A 117 13.98 -6.90 -19.30
CA ILE A 117 13.79 -7.81 -18.15
C ILE A 117 13.23 -7.03 -16.96
N ILE A 118 13.82 -5.87 -16.62
CA ILE A 118 13.35 -5.01 -15.53
C ILE A 118 11.89 -4.61 -15.79
N SER A 119 11.57 -4.17 -17.01
CA SER A 119 10.21 -3.77 -17.37
C SER A 119 9.20 -4.91 -17.15
N HIS A 120 9.51 -6.13 -17.59
CA HIS A 120 8.65 -7.29 -17.39
C HIS A 120 8.49 -7.66 -15.91
N LEU A 121 9.58 -7.68 -15.14
CA LEU A 121 9.53 -8.02 -13.73
C LEU A 121 8.78 -6.97 -12.90
N VAL A 122 8.95 -5.67 -13.22
CA VAL A 122 8.16 -4.59 -12.63
C VAL A 122 6.67 -4.76 -12.94
N ASN A 123 6.33 -5.12 -14.18
CA ASN A 123 4.94 -5.37 -14.59
C ASN A 123 4.33 -6.55 -13.82
N ILE A 124 5.06 -7.66 -13.65
CA ILE A 124 4.61 -8.80 -12.84
C ILE A 124 4.36 -8.37 -11.38
N LYS A 125 5.31 -7.64 -10.78
CA LYS A 125 5.19 -7.10 -9.43
C LYS A 125 3.95 -6.22 -9.29
N GLN A 126 3.76 -5.26 -10.20
CA GLN A 126 2.62 -4.33 -10.21
C GLN A 126 1.29 -5.06 -10.37
N ASN A 127 1.22 -6.04 -11.28
CA ASN A 127 0.00 -6.85 -11.46
C ASN A 127 -0.35 -7.65 -10.22
N ALA A 128 0.64 -8.22 -9.53
CA ALA A 128 0.41 -8.91 -8.26
C ALA A 128 -0.15 -7.94 -7.20
N GLN A 129 0.41 -6.72 -7.09
CA GLN A 129 -0.09 -5.68 -6.17
C GLN A 129 -1.53 -5.28 -6.50
N LYS A 130 -1.86 -5.09 -7.78
CA LYS A 130 -3.24 -4.77 -8.23
C LYS A 130 -4.21 -5.90 -7.92
N GLN A 131 -3.83 -7.15 -8.18
CA GLN A 131 -4.65 -8.31 -7.80
C GLN A 131 -4.84 -8.39 -6.29
N GLY A 132 -3.80 -8.13 -5.50
CA GLY A 132 -3.91 -8.08 -4.05
C GLY A 132 -4.85 -6.99 -3.56
N LEU A 133 -4.89 -5.84 -4.24
CA LEU A 133 -5.83 -4.76 -3.95
C LEU A 133 -7.28 -5.15 -4.27
N VAL A 134 -7.51 -5.94 -5.32
CA VAL A 134 -8.83 -6.52 -5.62
C VAL A 134 -9.24 -7.54 -4.56
N LEU A 135 -8.33 -8.41 -4.10
CA LEU A 135 -8.60 -9.33 -2.98
C LEU A 135 -8.96 -8.58 -1.70
N MET A 136 -8.24 -7.50 -1.41
CA MET A 136 -8.52 -6.62 -0.27
C MET A 136 -9.91 -5.98 -0.38
N TYR A 137 -10.33 -5.54 -1.57
CA TYR A 137 -11.66 -4.97 -1.81
C TYR A 137 -12.79 -5.97 -1.57
N LEU A 138 -12.60 -7.22 -1.99
CA LEU A 138 -13.58 -8.29 -1.83
C LEU A 138 -13.69 -8.80 -0.38
N ASN A 139 -12.78 -8.41 0.50
CA ASN A 139 -12.81 -8.79 1.91
C ASN A 139 -13.66 -7.81 2.73
N ALA A 140 -14.70 -8.34 3.40
CA ALA A 140 -15.64 -7.57 4.20
C ALA A 140 -14.99 -6.77 5.35
N ASP A 141 -13.86 -7.25 5.89
CA ASP A 141 -13.13 -6.57 6.96
C ASP A 141 -12.55 -5.23 6.52
N TYR A 142 -12.33 -5.05 5.21
CA TYR A 142 -11.71 -3.85 4.65
C TYR A 142 -12.68 -2.96 3.86
N LYS A 143 -13.99 -3.18 3.96
CA LYS A 143 -15.00 -2.40 3.21
C LYS A 143 -14.96 -0.89 3.45
N ARG A 144 -14.46 -0.43 4.62
CA ARG A 144 -14.34 0.99 5.00
C ARG A 144 -12.93 1.55 4.84
N HIS A 145 -12.05 0.85 4.12
CA HIS A 145 -10.66 1.26 4.02
C HIS A 145 -10.51 2.51 3.13
N ASN A 146 -9.71 3.49 3.57
CA ASN A 146 -9.50 4.77 2.88
C ASN A 146 -8.92 4.65 1.46
N MET A 147 -8.36 3.48 1.12
CA MET A 147 -7.93 3.15 -0.24
C MET A 147 -9.05 3.31 -1.26
N TRP A 148 -10.29 2.97 -0.90
CA TRP A 148 -11.44 3.05 -1.81
C TRP A 148 -11.80 4.50 -2.12
N ILE A 149 -11.69 5.37 -1.12
CA ILE A 149 -11.88 6.83 -1.27
C ILE A 149 -10.81 7.38 -2.23
N ALA A 150 -9.53 7.05 -2.00
CA ALA A 150 -8.43 7.50 -2.85
C ALA A 150 -8.60 7.03 -4.31
N LEU A 151 -8.98 5.76 -4.53
CA LEU A 151 -9.23 5.24 -5.88
C LEU A 151 -10.43 5.89 -6.57
N LYS A 152 -11.50 6.18 -5.82
CA LYS A 152 -12.69 6.87 -6.35
C LYS A 152 -12.35 8.29 -6.78
N LEU A 153 -11.63 9.02 -5.93
CA LEU A 153 -11.13 10.36 -6.24
C LEU A 153 -10.24 10.33 -7.48
N LEU A 154 -9.28 9.42 -7.58
CA LEU A 154 -8.39 9.33 -8.74
C LEU A 154 -9.13 9.03 -10.05
N LYS A 155 -10.21 8.23 -10.00
CA LYS A 155 -11.04 7.93 -11.17
C LYS A 155 -11.77 9.18 -11.70
N GLU A 156 -12.25 10.02 -10.79
CA GLU A 156 -13.01 11.24 -11.10
C GLU A 156 -12.13 12.48 -11.30
N LEU A 157 -10.96 12.50 -10.67
CA LEU A 157 -9.98 13.57 -10.65
C LEU A 157 -8.62 13.01 -11.10
N PRO A 158 -8.34 12.96 -12.42
CA PRO A 158 -7.13 12.32 -12.96
C PRO A 158 -5.81 12.92 -12.44
N VAL A 159 -5.84 14.13 -11.90
CA VAL A 159 -4.77 14.73 -11.10
C VAL A 159 -5.37 15.07 -9.74
N LEU A 160 -4.93 14.31 -8.72
CA LEU A 160 -5.39 14.41 -7.35
C LEU A 160 -4.35 15.17 -6.52
N ASN A 161 -4.76 16.25 -5.88
CA ASN A 161 -4.05 16.83 -4.76
C ASN A 161 -4.44 16.08 -3.48
N TRP A 162 -3.48 15.66 -2.67
CA TRP A 162 -3.75 14.89 -1.46
C TRP A 162 -4.50 15.69 -0.38
N ASN A 163 -4.59 17.02 -0.50
CA ASN A 163 -5.54 17.82 0.28
C ASN A 163 -7.01 17.52 -0.09
N GLU A 164 -7.32 17.23 -1.37
CA GLU A 164 -8.66 16.84 -1.80
C GLU A 164 -9.05 15.47 -1.21
N PHE A 165 -8.07 14.58 -1.02
CA PHE A 165 -8.29 13.32 -0.29
C PHE A 165 -8.61 13.57 1.19
N LEU A 166 -7.87 14.45 1.87
CA LEU A 166 -8.16 14.83 3.25
C LEU A 166 -9.52 15.54 3.37
N TYR A 167 -9.87 16.37 2.40
CA TYR A 167 -11.18 17.01 2.32
C TYR A 167 -12.31 15.99 2.20
N ALA A 168 -12.18 15.00 1.30
CA ALA A 168 -13.17 13.94 1.17
C ALA A 168 -13.35 13.13 2.48
N LEU A 169 -12.26 12.87 3.21
CA LEU A 169 -12.35 12.27 4.55
C LEU A 169 -13.15 13.16 5.52
N HIS A 170 -12.90 14.46 5.51
CA HIS A 170 -13.62 15.43 6.34
C HIS A 170 -15.12 15.45 6.01
N CYS A 171 -15.47 15.47 4.73
CA CYS A 171 -16.87 15.38 4.29
C CYS A 171 -17.54 14.11 4.84
N ILE A 172 -16.88 12.95 4.73
CA ILE A 172 -17.42 11.68 5.21
C ILE A 172 -17.58 11.63 6.73
N GLU A 173 -16.67 12.26 7.49
CA GLU A 173 -16.85 12.43 8.95
C GLU A 173 -18.10 13.22 9.31
N ASN A 174 -18.55 14.11 8.41
CA ASN A 174 -19.69 15.00 8.59
C ASN A 174 -20.92 14.52 7.80
N ASP A 175 -21.03 13.20 7.58
CA ASP A 175 -22.15 12.53 6.91
C ASP A 175 -22.42 12.99 5.46
N ILE A 176 -21.43 13.59 4.79
CA ILE A 176 -21.48 13.94 3.37
C ILE A 176 -20.98 12.73 2.55
N THR A 177 -21.68 12.39 1.47
CA THR A 177 -21.31 11.27 0.61
C THR A 177 -20.03 11.57 -0.18
N ILE A 178 -19.33 10.51 -0.62
CA ILE A 178 -18.12 10.69 -1.44
C ILE A 178 -18.44 11.32 -2.80
N GLU A 179 -19.62 11.06 -3.36
CA GLU A 179 -20.10 11.69 -4.59
C GLU A 179 -20.31 13.20 -4.43
N GLU A 180 -20.93 13.63 -3.33
CA GLU A 180 -21.12 15.04 -3.02
C GLU A 180 -19.76 15.72 -2.77
N ALA A 181 -18.86 15.07 -2.03
CA ALA A 181 -17.51 15.58 -1.81
C ALA A 181 -16.73 15.75 -3.12
N ILE A 182 -16.84 14.81 -4.06
CA ILE A 182 -16.21 14.90 -5.38
C ILE A 182 -16.75 16.09 -6.17
N GLU A 183 -18.06 16.30 -6.15
CA GLU A 183 -18.67 17.42 -6.87
C GLU A 183 -18.22 18.76 -6.27
N ASP A 184 -18.17 18.86 -4.95
CA ASP A 184 -17.67 20.04 -4.26
C ASP A 184 -16.19 20.31 -4.56
N ILE A 185 -15.35 19.27 -4.58
CA ILE A 185 -13.94 19.37 -5.00
C ILE A 185 -13.83 19.91 -6.43
N LYS A 186 -14.66 19.42 -7.36
CA LYS A 186 -14.64 19.89 -8.76
C LYS A 186 -14.99 21.38 -8.87
N GLN A 187 -15.85 21.89 -8.00
CA GLN A 187 -16.29 23.28 -7.99
C GLN A 187 -15.31 24.21 -7.25
N ASN A 188 -14.70 23.73 -6.16
CA ASN A 188 -13.95 24.55 -5.19
C ASN A 188 -12.46 24.16 -5.07
N LYS A 189 -11.91 23.46 -6.07
CA LYS A 189 -10.54 22.90 -6.08
C LYS A 189 -9.46 23.83 -5.52
N LYS A 190 -9.39 25.09 -5.99
CA LYS A 190 -8.34 26.03 -5.56
C LYS A 190 -8.40 26.34 -4.06
N GLU A 191 -9.61 26.49 -3.52
CA GLU A 191 -9.79 26.79 -2.10
C GLU A 191 -9.41 25.57 -1.26
N ILE A 192 -9.78 24.38 -1.73
CA ILE A 192 -9.49 23.10 -1.06
C ILE A 192 -7.99 22.78 -1.06
N ASP A 193 -7.31 23.06 -2.17
CA ASP A 193 -5.85 22.87 -2.30
C ASP A 193 -5.05 23.69 -1.27
N GLU A 194 -5.60 24.82 -0.81
CA GLU A 194 -5.00 25.74 0.15
C GLU A 194 -5.39 25.45 1.62
N ILE A 195 -6.26 24.47 1.88
CA ILE A 195 -6.68 24.11 3.25
C ILE A 195 -5.50 23.55 4.05
N GLU A 196 -5.38 24.02 5.29
CA GLU A 196 -4.51 23.40 6.28
C GLU A 196 -5.32 22.44 7.14
N PHE A 197 -4.98 21.16 7.06
CA PHE A 197 -5.62 20.13 7.88
C PHE A 197 -4.86 19.94 9.20
N VAL A 198 -5.60 19.99 10.30
CA VAL A 198 -5.08 19.88 11.67
C VAL A 198 -5.76 18.73 12.42
N ASN A 199 -5.13 18.25 13.49
CA ASN A 199 -5.73 17.30 14.42
C ASN A 199 -6.61 18.03 15.47
N GLU A 200 -7.21 17.27 16.38
CA GLU A 200 -8.05 17.77 17.48
C GLU A 200 -7.31 18.72 18.46
N LYS A 201 -5.99 18.80 18.38
CA LYS A 201 -5.13 19.69 19.18
C LYS A 201 -4.65 20.91 18.38
N ASP A 202 -5.20 21.15 17.19
CA ASP A 202 -4.78 22.22 16.27
C ASP A 202 -3.33 22.07 15.77
N GLU A 203 -2.79 20.85 15.81
CA GLU A 203 -1.47 20.54 15.26
C GLU A 203 -1.63 20.04 13.82
N LYS A 204 -0.72 20.47 12.94
CA LYS A 204 -0.70 20.05 11.54
C LYS A 204 -0.69 18.52 11.41
N LEU A 205 -1.57 17.98 10.56
CA LEU A 205 -1.59 16.55 10.31
C LEU A 205 -0.26 16.06 9.71
N PRO A 206 0.24 14.90 10.16
CA PRO A 206 1.45 14.34 9.59
C PRO A 206 1.20 13.83 8.17
N ASN A 207 2.20 13.93 7.30
CA ASN A 207 2.11 13.42 5.91
C ASN A 207 1.76 11.92 5.84
N THR A 208 1.97 11.16 6.92
CA THR A 208 1.61 9.75 7.04
C THR A 208 0.12 9.47 6.94
N CYS A 209 -0.75 10.48 7.02
CA CYS A 209 -2.20 10.35 6.80
C CYS A 209 -2.53 9.78 5.40
N TYR A 210 -1.70 10.05 4.40
CA TYR A 210 -1.89 9.51 3.04
C TYR A 210 -0.63 8.98 2.38
N SER A 211 0.58 9.26 2.90
CA SER A 211 1.82 8.91 2.19
C SER A 211 1.99 7.42 1.93
N TYR A 212 1.49 6.54 2.79
CA TYR A 212 1.53 5.09 2.58
C TYR A 212 0.55 4.61 1.51
N LEU A 213 -0.67 5.18 1.48
CA LEU A 213 -1.64 4.95 0.41
C LEU A 213 -1.06 5.35 -0.95
N ARG A 214 -0.53 6.59 -1.00
CA ARG A 214 0.13 7.13 -2.16
C ARG A 214 1.29 6.24 -2.63
N SER A 215 2.19 5.88 -1.72
CA SER A 215 3.36 5.06 -2.06
C SER A 215 2.95 3.71 -2.62
N PHE A 216 1.96 3.05 -2.01
CA PHE A 216 1.45 1.77 -2.51
C PHE A 216 0.88 1.91 -3.94
N LEU A 217 0.07 2.95 -4.19
CA LEU A 217 -0.53 3.20 -5.51
C LEU A 217 0.53 3.55 -6.57
N GLU A 218 1.58 4.29 -6.19
CA GLU A 218 2.73 4.57 -7.05
C GLU A 218 3.49 3.28 -7.39
N GLU A 219 3.81 2.48 -6.38
CA GLU A 219 4.53 1.21 -6.54
C GLU A 219 3.73 0.18 -7.35
N ALA A 220 2.40 0.19 -7.22
CA ALA A 220 1.49 -0.64 -8.02
C ALA A 220 1.32 -0.12 -9.46
N GLY A 221 1.92 1.02 -9.83
CA GLY A 221 1.81 1.58 -11.17
C GLY A 221 0.41 2.09 -11.52
N LEU A 222 -0.36 2.52 -10.51
CA LEU A 222 -1.69 3.11 -10.71
C LEU A 222 -1.59 4.64 -10.85
N ILE A 223 -0.68 5.26 -10.10
CA ILE A 223 -0.45 6.70 -10.14
C ILE A 223 1.03 7.04 -10.31
N GLN A 224 1.30 8.25 -10.74
CA GLN A 224 2.63 8.84 -10.84
C GLN A 224 2.71 10.10 -9.98
N LYS A 225 3.79 10.26 -9.23
CA LYS A 225 4.10 11.50 -8.52
C LYS A 225 4.27 12.67 -9.50
N VAL A 226 3.49 13.73 -9.30
CA VAL A 226 3.67 15.01 -10.02
C VAL A 226 4.57 15.94 -9.19
N ASN A 227 4.22 16.17 -7.93
CA ASN A 227 5.01 16.95 -6.98
C ASN A 227 4.81 16.44 -5.53
N SER A 228 5.16 17.22 -4.52
CA SER A 228 5.03 16.81 -3.11
C SER A 228 3.59 16.50 -2.70
N ASN A 229 2.59 17.14 -3.31
CA ASN A 229 1.19 17.09 -2.88
C ASN A 229 0.25 16.54 -3.95
N GLU A 230 0.73 16.33 -5.18
CA GLU A 230 -0.10 15.86 -6.30
C GLU A 230 0.39 14.54 -6.89
N SER A 231 -0.58 13.74 -7.29
CA SER A 231 -0.37 12.51 -8.05
C SER A 231 -1.33 12.45 -9.25
N LYS A 232 -0.84 11.89 -10.35
CA LYS A 232 -1.60 11.72 -11.60
C LYS A 232 -1.92 10.26 -11.83
N LEU A 233 -3.15 9.97 -12.24
CA LEU A 233 -3.58 8.65 -12.69
C LEU A 233 -2.85 8.25 -13.99
N ILE A 234 -2.26 7.05 -14.02
CA ILE A 234 -1.49 6.57 -15.19
C ILE A 234 -2.44 6.04 -16.27
N ASN A 235 -3.41 5.20 -15.89
CA ASN A 235 -4.35 4.57 -16.81
C ASN A 235 -5.73 4.44 -16.17
N SER A 236 -6.70 5.23 -16.63
CA SER A 236 -8.09 5.18 -16.16
C SER A 236 -8.86 3.93 -16.57
N SER A 237 -8.36 3.21 -17.57
CA SER A 237 -8.92 1.93 -18.03
C SER A 237 -8.27 0.71 -17.36
N ASP A 238 -7.42 0.92 -16.34
CA ASP A 238 -6.87 -0.19 -15.58
C ASP A 238 -8.03 -1.02 -14.98
N LYS A 239 -7.91 -2.35 -15.06
CA LYS A 239 -8.96 -3.27 -14.61
C LYS A 239 -9.39 -3.01 -13.18
N ILE A 240 -8.49 -2.49 -12.34
CA ILE A 240 -8.82 -2.17 -10.95
C ILE A 240 -10.03 -1.23 -10.84
N PHE A 241 -10.15 -0.22 -11.72
CA PHE A 241 -11.25 0.75 -11.71
C PHE A 241 -12.57 0.20 -12.27
N THR A 242 -12.51 -0.96 -12.93
CA THR A 242 -13.69 -1.71 -13.40
C THR A 242 -14.14 -2.80 -12.42
N GLN A 243 -13.19 -3.36 -11.65
CA GLN A 243 -13.45 -4.45 -10.69
C GLN A 243 -13.83 -3.93 -9.30
N ILE A 244 -13.25 -2.80 -8.90
CA ILE A 244 -13.71 -2.06 -7.73
C ILE A 244 -14.89 -1.22 -8.23
N LEU A 245 -16.10 -1.55 -7.75
CA LEU A 245 -17.29 -0.74 -8.01
C LEU A 245 -17.09 0.59 -7.29
N LEU A 246 -16.46 1.53 -8.00
CA LEU A 246 -16.23 2.93 -7.62
C LEU A 246 -17.32 3.81 -8.20
#